data_AF-A0A800A2F7-F1
#
_entry.id   AF-A0A800A2F7-F1
#
_cell.length_a   1.000
_cell.length_b   1.000
_cell.length_c   1.000
_cell.angle_alpha   90.00
_cell.angle_beta   90.00
_cell.angle_gamma   90.00
#
_symmetry.space_group_name_H-M   'P 1'
#
loop_
_entity.id
_entity.type
_entity.pdbx_description
1 polymer ?
#
loop_
_entity_poly.entity_id
_entity_poly.type
_entity_poly.pdbx_seq_one_letter_code
_entity_poly.pdbx_strand_id
1 'polypeptide(L)'
;MKILPHHYYTVTMRSGEYQRVGRCFNLSIQQLSPEQLKSQEVPQPTHILTFRDTQGIRIYTGRIKEQQENKLIFILAEGKEYEFRPI
;
A
#
# COMPACT_ATOMS: atom_id res chain seq x y z
N MET A 1 -2.94 -12.17 1.04
CA MET A 1 -2.99 -12.04 -0.43
C MET A 1 -1.60 -12.33 -0.92
N LYS A 2 -1.46 -13.17 -1.94
CA LYS A 2 -0.17 -13.38 -2.60
C LYS A 2 0.05 -12.24 -3.59
N ILE A 3 1.12 -11.47 -3.41
CA ILE A 3 1.49 -10.40 -4.34
C ILE A 3 2.31 -11.04 -5.47
N LEU A 4 1.74 -11.04 -6.66
CA LEU A 4 2.33 -11.48 -7.91
C LEU A 4 3.05 -10.32 -8.62
N PRO A 5 4.27 -10.56 -9.16
CA PRO A 5 4.96 -9.60 -10.02
C PRO A 5 4.23 -9.46 -11.36
N HIS A 6 4.33 -8.31 -12.01
CA HIS A 6 3.73 -8.05 -13.33
C HIS A 6 2.21 -8.34 -13.39
N HIS A 7 1.49 -8.11 -12.28
CA HIS A 7 0.05 -8.34 -12.19
C HIS A 7 -0.71 -7.05 -11.93
N TYR A 8 -1.94 -6.98 -12.43
CA TYR A 8 -2.85 -5.87 -12.17
C TYR A 8 -3.69 -6.14 -10.91
N TYR A 9 -3.90 -5.08 -10.14
CA TYR A 9 -4.76 -5.10 -8.97
C TYR A 9 -5.76 -3.95 -9.07
N THR A 10 -6.94 -4.16 -8.50
CA THR A 10 -7.82 -3.05 -8.16
C THR A 10 -7.23 -2.37 -6.93
N VAL A 11 -7.13 -1.05 -6.96
CA VAL A 11 -6.72 -0.23 -5.82
C VAL A 11 -7.86 0.69 -5.43
N THR A 12 -8.23 0.69 -4.15
CA THR A 12 -9.18 1.63 -3.57
C THR A 12 -8.47 2.46 -2.51
N MET A 13 -8.32 3.75 -2.76
CA MET A 13 -7.77 4.70 -1.81
C MET A 13 -8.92 5.35 -1.03
N ARG A 14 -8.82 5.39 0.29
CA ARG A 14 -9.79 6.04 1.19
C ARG A 14 -9.06 7.06 2.06
N SER A 15 -9.66 8.24 2.24
CA SER A 15 -9.16 9.31 3.09
C SER A 15 -10.33 10.10 3.66
N GLY A 16 -10.73 9.82 4.90
CA GLY A 16 -11.99 10.31 5.47
C GLY A 16 -13.19 9.85 4.62
N GLU A 17 -14.05 10.79 4.24
CA GLU A 17 -15.22 10.54 3.38
C GLU A 17 -14.86 10.36 1.89
N TYR A 18 -13.62 10.66 1.50
CA TYR A 18 -13.20 10.57 0.10
C TYR A 18 -12.73 9.16 -0.25
N GLN A 19 -13.30 8.60 -1.32
CA GLN A 19 -12.88 7.32 -1.89
C GLN A 19 -12.57 7.47 -3.39
N ARG A 20 -11.46 6.88 -3.82
CA ARG A 20 -11.08 6.74 -5.23
C ARG A 20 -10.76 5.30 -5.55
N VAL A 21 -11.38 4.79 -6.62
CA VAL A 21 -11.10 3.44 -7.14
C VAL A 21 -10.28 3.56 -8.43
N GLY A 22 -9.33 2.67 -8.62
CA GLY A 22 -8.50 2.60 -9.81
C GLY A 22 -7.86 1.23 -9.98
N ARG A 23 -6.88 1.17 -10.89
CA ARG A 23 -6.04 -0.01 -11.10
C ARG A 23 -4.58 0.35 -10.85
N CYS A 24 -3.83 -0.59 -10.33
CA CYS A 24 -2.39 -0.48 -10.23
C CYS A 24 -1.70 -1.73 -10.79
N PHE A 25 -0.42 -1.58 -11.11
CA PHE A 25 0.45 -2.63 -11.63
C PHE A 25 1.74 -2.69 -10.82
N ASN A 26 2.40 -3.85 -10.81
CA ASN A 26 3.65 -4.08 -10.08
C ASN A 26 3.55 -3.67 -8.60
N LEU A 27 2.50 -4.13 -7.93
CA LEU A 27 2.36 -3.98 -6.48
C LEU A 27 3.51 -4.71 -5.79
N SER A 28 4.13 -4.04 -4.82
CA SER A 28 5.16 -4.59 -3.96
C SER A 28 4.99 -4.03 -2.55
N ILE A 29 5.25 -4.88 -1.56
CA ILE A 29 5.36 -4.49 -0.16
C ILE A 29 6.67 -5.05 0.38
N GLN A 30 7.44 -4.18 1.00
CA GLN A 30 8.71 -4.53 1.62
C GLN A 30 8.71 -4.09 3.08
N GLN A 31 9.13 -4.96 3.99
CA GLN A 31 9.32 -4.58 5.39
C GLN A 31 10.49 -3.60 5.52
N LEU A 32 10.34 -2.58 6.35
CA LEU A 32 11.40 -1.61 6.64
C LEU A 32 12.53 -2.28 7.42
N SER A 33 13.76 -1.94 7.07
CA SER A 33 14.93 -2.32 7.87
C SER A 33 15.01 -1.49 9.16
N PRO A 34 15.73 -1.96 10.19
CA PRO A 34 15.95 -1.20 11.44
C PRO A 34 16.56 0.19 11.22
N GLU A 35 17.41 0.34 10.19
CA GLU A 35 17.99 1.62 9.82
C GLU A 35 16.97 2.58 9.21
N GLN A 36 16.10 2.05 8.34
CA GLN A 36 15.04 2.84 7.71
C GLN A 36 13.96 3.26 8.72
N LEU A 37 13.71 2.44 9.75
CA LEU A 37 12.77 2.77 10.83
C LEU A 37 13.23 3.97 11.66
N LYS A 38 14.54 4.13 11.89
CA LYS A 38 15.10 5.24 12.67
C LYS A 38 14.92 6.61 12.00
N SER A 39 14.77 6.64 10.68
CA SER A 39 14.63 7.87 9.89
C SER A 39 13.19 8.21 9.50
N GLN A 40 12.19 7.43 9.96
CA GLN A 40 10.79 7.73 9.62
C GLN A 40 10.20 8.77 10.58
N GLU A 41 9.61 9.81 10.00
CA GLU A 41 8.78 10.81 10.70
C GLU A 41 7.36 10.31 10.99
N VAL A 42 6.98 9.18 10.36
CA VAL A 42 5.67 8.53 10.50
C VAL A 42 5.64 7.73 11.81
N PRO A 43 4.57 7.78 12.61
CA PRO A 43 4.40 6.90 13.77
C PRO A 43 4.21 5.44 13.34
N GLN A 44 5.15 4.59 13.76
CA GLN A 44 5.11 3.11 13.63
C GLN A 44 4.90 2.53 12.20
N PRO A 45 5.55 3.06 11.16
CA PRO A 45 5.57 2.36 9.89
C PRO A 45 6.36 1.07 10.04
N THR A 46 5.92 0.04 9.34
CA THR A 46 6.60 -1.26 9.31
C THR A 46 6.99 -1.67 7.91
N HIS A 47 6.43 -1.03 6.88
CA HIS A 47 6.56 -1.44 5.50
C HIS A 47 6.60 -0.23 4.55
N ILE A 48 7.19 -0.45 3.38
CA ILE A 48 7.12 0.39 2.19
C ILE A 48 6.19 -0.30 1.20
N LEU A 49 5.18 0.45 0.74
CA LEU A 49 4.26 0.08 -0.33
C LEU A 49 4.69 0.77 -1.62
N THR A 50 4.86 0.00 -2.68
CA THR A 50 5.19 0.51 -4.01
C THR A 50 4.23 -0.05 -5.06
N PHE A 51 3.71 0.79 -5.95
CA PHE A 51 2.94 0.36 -7.11
C PHE A 51 2.99 1.42 -8.23
N ARG A 52 2.56 1.06 -9.44
CA ARG A 52 2.38 2.01 -10.56
C ARG A 52 0.89 2.19 -10.84
N ASP A 53 0.44 3.44 -10.93
CA ASP A 53 -0.89 3.82 -11.40
C ASP A 53 -0.80 4.65 -12.69
N THR A 54 -1.93 5.22 -13.14
CA THR A 54 -2.00 6.06 -14.36
C THR A 54 -1.23 7.38 -14.23
N GLN A 55 -0.84 7.77 -13.01
CA GLN A 55 -0.13 9.01 -12.70
C GLN A 55 1.36 8.76 -12.40
N GLY A 56 1.81 7.50 -12.39
CA GLY A 56 3.22 7.13 -12.26
C GLY A 56 3.48 6.14 -11.12
N ILE A 57 4.72 6.13 -10.63
CA ILE A 57 5.14 5.28 -9.51
C ILE A 57 4.71 5.95 -8.20
N ARG A 58 4.10 5.16 -7.33
CA ARG A 58 3.69 5.54 -5.98
C ARG A 58 4.51 4.75 -4.99
N ILE A 59 5.09 5.46 -4.01
CA ILE A 59 5.87 4.88 -2.92
C ILE A 59 5.34 5.50 -1.63
N TYR A 60 4.94 4.67 -0.67
CA TYR A 60 4.40 5.11 0.60
C TYR A 60 4.97 4.29 1.75
N THR A 61 5.18 4.94 2.89
CA THR A 61 5.60 4.29 4.12
C THR A 61 4.41 4.17 5.07
N GLY A 62 4.20 2.99 5.64
CA GLY A 62 3.05 2.71 6.50
C GLY A 62 3.07 1.30 7.06
N ARG A 63 1.89 0.74 7.34
CA ARG A 63 1.76 -0.62 7.89
C ARG A 63 0.62 -1.39 7.23
N ILE A 64 0.77 -2.71 7.22
CA ILE A 64 -0.31 -3.61 6.82
C ILE A 64 -1.33 -3.68 7.96
N LYS A 65 -2.59 -3.34 7.68
CA LYS A 65 -3.71 -3.48 8.62
C LYS A 65 -4.37 -4.85 8.50
N GLU A 66 -4.50 -5.35 7.27
CA GLU A 66 -5.20 -6.60 7.00
C GLU A 66 -4.59 -7.29 5.77
N GLN A 67 -4.39 -8.60 5.85
CA GLN A 67 -3.93 -9.40 4.71
C GLN A 67 -4.68 -10.74 4.68
N GLN A 68 -5.62 -10.87 3.75
CA GLN A 68 -6.42 -12.07 3.49
C GLN A 68 -6.15 -12.59 2.08
N GLU A 69 -6.60 -13.80 1.73
CA GLU A 69 -6.31 -14.43 0.44
C GLU A 69 -6.50 -13.50 -0.78
N ASN A 70 -7.62 -12.76 -0.83
CA ASN A 70 -7.99 -11.89 -1.96
C ASN A 70 -8.00 -10.38 -1.62
N LYS A 71 -7.41 -9.99 -0.49
CA LYS A 71 -7.48 -8.61 -0.01
C LYS A 71 -6.25 -8.23 0.81
N LEU A 72 -5.80 -7.00 0.61
CA LEU A 72 -4.72 -6.39 1.38
C LEU A 72 -5.11 -4.96 1.70
N ILE A 73 -5.08 -4.58 2.98
CA ILE A 73 -5.27 -3.19 3.42
C ILE A 73 -3.95 -2.67 3.99
N PHE A 74 -3.50 -1.54 3.44
CA PHE A 74 -2.34 -0.79 3.89
C PHE A 74 -2.78 0.57 4.41
N ILE A 75 -2.24 0.99 5.56
CA ILE A 75 -2.60 2.25 6.20
C ILE A 75 -1.37 3.16 6.38
N LEU A 76 -1.60 4.46 6.18
CA LEU A 76 -0.62 5.53 6.35
C LEU A 76 -0.90 6.30 7.66
N ALA A 77 0.06 7.11 8.12
CA ALA A 77 -0.04 7.83 9.41
C ALA A 77 -1.22 8.80 9.55
N GLU A 78 -1.81 9.23 8.44
CA GLU A 78 -2.88 10.25 8.42
C GLU A 78 -4.28 9.63 8.25
N GLY A 79 -4.44 8.34 8.55
CA GLY A 79 -5.73 7.65 8.39
C GLY A 79 -6.11 7.36 6.93
N LYS A 80 -5.21 7.65 5.99
CA LYS A 80 -5.36 7.26 4.59
C LYS A 80 -5.11 5.76 4.44
N GLU A 81 -6.02 5.09 3.76
CA GLU A 81 -5.99 3.64 3.55
C GLU A 81 -5.95 3.31 2.06
N TYR A 82 -5.23 2.23 1.73
CA TYR A 82 -5.20 1.63 0.42
C TYR A 82 -5.62 0.17 0.53
N GLU A 83 -6.70 -0.19 -0.16
CA GLU A 83 -7.13 -1.57 -0.32
C GLU A 83 -6.75 -2.07 -1.71
N PHE A 84 -6.12 -3.25 -1.76
CA PHE A 84 -5.73 -3.94 -2.98
C PHE A 84 -6.47 -5.26 -3.09
N ARG A 85 -6.95 -5.56 -4.30
CA ARG A 85 -7.54 -6.85 -4.66
C ARG A 85 -7.00 -7.33 -6.00
N PRO A 86 -6.72 -8.64 -6.16
CA PRO A 86 -6.35 -9.18 -7.46
C PRO A 86 -7.49 -8.99 -8.47
N ILE A 87 -7.12 -8.77 -9.72
CA ILE A 87 -8.01 -8.85 -10.89
C ILE A 87 -7.80 -10.20 -11.55
#